data_AF-A0A7K4AAS1-F1
#
_entry.id   AF-A0A7K4AAS1-F1
#
_cell.length_a   1.000
_cell.length_b   1.000
_cell.length_c   1.000
_cell.angle_alpha   90.00
_cell.angle_beta   90.00
_cell.angle_gamma   90.00
#
_symmetry.space_group_name_H-M   'P 1'
#
loop_
_entity.id
_entity.type
_entity.pdbx_description
1 polymer ?
#
loop_
_entity_poly.entity_id
_entity_poly.type
_entity_poly.pdbx_seq_one_letter_code
_entity_poly.pdbx_strand_id
1 'polypeptide(L)'
;MNSSNALKMVDSFTSTYVGIFGAFTKDGESSITSASALAPDGDSMSIVRFEIVDNAISDFINRKAFIESKQKRLDSMGKMQPFDYTYYYDESFGRVLNFDLLGKTGGFLFYTAYREEVLVFIQAYSTTGKGQISELECKNIVEAAYNAI
;
A
#
# COMPACT_ATOMS: atom_id res chain seq x y z
N MET A 1 17.31 -14.33 -17.67
CA MET A 1 16.80 -13.12 -16.99
C MET A 1 15.30 -13.24 -16.99
N ASN A 2 14.68 -13.53 -15.84
CA ASN A 2 13.23 -13.44 -15.72
C ASN A 2 12.91 -11.94 -15.72
N SER A 3 12.35 -11.43 -16.81
CA SER A 3 11.84 -10.07 -16.82
C SER A 3 10.75 -9.96 -15.76
N SER A 4 10.93 -9.04 -14.80
CA SER A 4 9.90 -8.66 -13.84
C SER A 4 8.55 -8.47 -14.54
N ASN A 5 7.45 -8.86 -13.88
CA ASN A 5 6.11 -8.81 -14.47
C ASN A 5 5.07 -8.41 -13.41
N ALA A 6 4.60 -7.18 -13.48
CA ALA A 6 3.67 -6.61 -12.52
C ALA A 6 2.33 -7.37 -12.46
N LEU A 7 1.87 -7.98 -13.57
CA LEU A 7 0.66 -8.81 -13.56
C LEU A 7 0.82 -10.03 -12.66
N LYS A 8 1.97 -10.70 -12.73
CA LYS A 8 2.26 -11.85 -11.88
C LYS A 8 2.38 -11.45 -10.41
N MET A 9 2.95 -10.28 -10.13
CA MET A 9 3.04 -9.74 -8.78
C MET A 9 1.64 -9.47 -8.20
N VAL A 10 0.76 -8.83 -8.96
CA VAL A 10 -0.64 -8.62 -8.53
C VAL A 10 -1.37 -9.95 -8.33
N ASP A 11 -1.21 -10.92 -9.22
CA ASP A 11 -1.84 -12.24 -9.09
C ASP A 11 -1.33 -12.98 -7.83
N SER A 12 -0.03 -12.88 -7.54
CA SER A 12 0.58 -13.43 -6.32
C SER A 12 0.04 -12.71 -5.06
N PHE A 13 0.02 -11.38 -5.06
CA PHE A 13 -0.51 -10.59 -3.93
C PHE A 13 -1.98 -10.92 -3.65
N THR A 14 -2.84 -10.91 -4.67
CA THR A 14 -4.28 -11.17 -4.52
C THR A 14 -4.60 -12.59 -4.07
N SER A 15 -3.74 -13.57 -4.38
CA SER A 15 -3.91 -14.96 -3.94
C SER A 15 -3.38 -15.25 -2.54
N THR A 16 -2.54 -14.37 -1.97
CA THR A 16 -1.86 -14.59 -0.69
C THR A 16 -2.32 -13.66 0.43
N TYR A 17 -2.72 -12.42 0.11
CA TYR A 17 -3.13 -11.47 1.13
C TYR A 17 -4.46 -11.87 1.77
N VAL A 18 -4.43 -12.05 3.09
CA VAL A 18 -5.60 -12.24 3.95
C VAL A 18 -5.45 -11.29 5.13
N GLY A 19 -6.30 -10.26 5.19
CA GLY A 19 -6.26 -9.25 6.24
C GLY A 19 -7.50 -8.38 6.29
N ILE A 20 -7.47 -7.33 7.11
CA ILE A 20 -8.68 -6.56 7.43
C ILE A 20 -9.24 -5.77 6.24
N PHE A 21 -8.43 -5.46 5.23
CA PHE A 21 -8.87 -4.65 4.09
C PHE A 21 -9.84 -5.40 3.17
N GLY A 22 -9.96 -6.72 3.34
CA GLY A 22 -10.82 -7.59 2.54
C GLY A 22 -10.08 -8.21 1.36
N ALA A 23 -10.82 -8.94 0.52
CA ALA A 23 -10.25 -9.54 -0.68
C ALA A 23 -9.95 -8.46 -1.73
N PHE A 24 -8.71 -8.44 -2.20
CA PHE A 24 -8.31 -7.59 -3.31
C PHE A 24 -8.58 -8.28 -4.65
N THR A 25 -9.04 -7.51 -5.63
CA THR A 25 -9.24 -7.96 -7.01
C THR A 25 -8.33 -7.19 -7.95
N LYS A 26 -7.71 -7.88 -8.91
CA LYS A 26 -6.88 -7.24 -9.94
C LYS A 26 -7.68 -6.20 -10.73
N ASP A 27 -7.08 -5.04 -10.94
CA ASP A 27 -7.59 -3.95 -11.76
C ASP A 27 -7.54 -4.32 -13.25
N GLY A 28 -8.62 -4.02 -13.97
CA GLY A 28 -8.78 -4.32 -15.40
C GLY A 28 -7.84 -3.53 -16.32
N GLU A 29 -7.31 -2.41 -15.84
CA GLU A 29 -6.35 -1.57 -16.59
C GLU A 29 -4.89 -1.99 -16.37
N SER A 30 -4.64 -3.13 -15.69
CA SER A 30 -3.30 -3.61 -15.41
C SER A 30 -2.53 -4.04 -16.66
N SER A 31 -1.22 -3.83 -16.64
CA SER A 31 -0.26 -4.13 -17.70
C SER A 31 0.99 -4.82 -17.15
N ILE A 32 1.89 -5.28 -18.02
CA ILE A 32 3.13 -5.99 -17.63
C ILE A 32 4.04 -5.12 -16.76
N THR A 33 4.07 -3.79 -16.98
CA THR A 33 4.94 -2.85 -16.26
C THR A 33 4.23 -2.06 -15.17
N SER A 34 2.89 -2.05 -15.14
CA SER A 34 2.13 -1.37 -14.10
C SER A 34 0.83 -2.12 -13.88
N ALA A 35 0.66 -2.71 -12.70
CA ALA A 35 -0.52 -3.48 -12.35
C ALA A 35 -0.98 -3.13 -10.94
N SER A 36 -2.28 -3.21 -10.70
CA SER A 36 -2.83 -2.95 -9.36
C SER A 36 -3.92 -3.90 -8.93
N ALA A 37 -4.08 -4.00 -7.62
CA ALA A 37 -5.09 -4.74 -6.90
C ALA A 37 -5.95 -3.75 -6.11
N LEU A 38 -7.27 -3.91 -6.18
CA LEU A 38 -8.26 -3.00 -5.61
C LEU A 38 -9.12 -3.73 -4.57
N ALA A 39 -9.41 -3.09 -3.44
CA ALA A 39 -10.38 -3.58 -2.46
C ALA A 39 -11.30 -2.44 -1.98
N PRO A 40 -12.62 -2.52 -2.24
CA PRO A 40 -13.56 -1.46 -1.86
C PRO A 40 -13.76 -1.38 -0.35
N ASP A 41 -13.94 -0.16 0.15
CA ASP A 41 -14.24 0.14 1.54
C ASP A 41 -15.20 1.34 1.62
N GLY A 42 -16.49 1.07 1.43
CA GLY A 42 -17.51 2.12 1.31
C GLY A 42 -17.25 2.97 0.07
N ASP A 43 -17.13 4.29 0.25
CA ASP A 43 -16.78 5.22 -0.83
C ASP A 43 -15.25 5.28 -1.11
N SER A 44 -14.45 4.57 -0.31
CA SER A 44 -13.00 4.51 -0.48
C SER A 44 -12.58 3.25 -1.23
N MET A 45 -11.42 3.30 -1.89
CA MET A 45 -10.83 2.18 -2.60
C MET A 45 -9.40 1.97 -2.13
N SER A 46 -9.14 0.82 -1.52
CA SER A 46 -7.78 0.40 -1.20
C SER A 46 -7.08 -0.07 -2.46
N ILE A 47 -5.80 0.26 -2.61
CA ILE A 47 -5.00 -0.01 -3.79
C ILE A 47 -3.63 -0.54 -3.35
N VAL A 48 -3.22 -1.66 -3.95
CA VAL A 48 -1.83 -2.12 -3.95
C VAL A 48 -1.36 -2.14 -5.39
N ARG A 49 -0.29 -1.40 -5.69
CA ARG A 49 0.22 -1.21 -7.05
C ARG A 49 1.69 -1.63 -7.12
N PHE A 50 2.02 -2.35 -8.18
CA PHE A 50 3.37 -2.70 -8.57
C PHE A 50 3.70 -2.00 -9.89
N GLU A 51 4.83 -1.31 -9.94
CA GLU A 51 5.32 -0.61 -11.12
C GLU A 51 6.77 -1.05 -11.39
N ILE A 52 7.05 -1.47 -12.61
CA ILE A 52 8.40 -1.73 -13.10
C ILE A 52 8.86 -0.45 -13.79
N VAL A 53 9.88 0.18 -13.23
CA VAL A 53 10.29 1.54 -13.62
C VAL A 53 11.78 1.58 -13.94
N ASP A 54 12.16 2.48 -14.86
CA ASP A 54 13.56 2.66 -15.24
C ASP A 54 14.39 3.30 -14.11
N ASN A 55 13.76 4.07 -13.22
CA ASN A 55 14.42 4.76 -12.11
C ASN A 55 13.60 4.68 -10.82
N ALA A 56 13.70 3.53 -10.15
CA ALA A 56 12.98 3.23 -8.92
C ALA A 56 13.24 4.25 -7.80
N ILE A 57 14.46 4.79 -7.69
CA ILE A 57 14.82 5.78 -6.65
C ILE A 57 14.05 7.09 -6.87
N SER A 58 14.06 7.61 -8.10
CA SER A 58 13.35 8.85 -8.44
C SER A 58 11.85 8.70 -8.21
N ASP A 59 11.26 7.59 -8.66
CA ASP A 59 9.83 7.36 -8.50
C ASP A 59 9.45 7.10 -7.04
N PHE A 60 10.31 6.44 -6.26
CA PHE A 60 10.14 6.33 -4.81
C PHE A 60 10.10 7.69 -4.13
N ILE A 61 11.02 8.61 -4.46
CA ILE A 61 11.03 9.97 -3.91
C ILE A 61 9.72 10.70 -4.24
N ASN A 62 9.21 10.55 -5.47
CA ASN A 62 7.93 11.12 -5.88
C ASN A 62 6.76 10.55 -5.07
N ARG A 63 6.71 9.23 -4.86
CA ARG A 63 5.67 8.56 -4.06
C ARG A 63 5.77 8.95 -2.58
N LYS A 64 6.97 9.06 -2.03
CA LYS A 64 7.21 9.53 -0.67
C LYS A 64 6.68 10.95 -0.48
N ALA A 65 7.00 11.87 -1.39
CA ALA A 65 6.48 13.23 -1.38
C ALA A 65 4.94 13.28 -1.46
N PHE A 66 4.33 12.38 -2.24
CA PHE A 66 2.88 12.22 -2.25
C PHE A 66 2.32 11.81 -0.87
N ILE A 67 2.92 10.82 -0.20
CA ILE A 67 2.48 10.38 1.13
C ILE A 67 2.63 11.52 2.15
N GLU A 68 3.73 12.26 2.12
CA GLU A 68 3.95 13.43 2.97
C GLU A 68 2.91 14.55 2.70
N SER A 69 2.47 14.72 1.44
CA SER A 69 1.38 15.63 1.11
C SER A 69 0.04 15.19 1.72
N LYS A 70 -0.22 13.87 1.79
CA LYS A 70 -1.41 13.31 2.45
C LYS A 70 -1.35 13.51 3.95
N GLN A 71 -0.18 13.38 4.56
CA GLN A 71 0.05 13.68 5.97
C GLN A 71 -0.44 15.08 6.31
N LYS A 72 0.05 16.10 5.60
CA LYS A 72 -0.37 17.50 5.81
C LYS A 72 -1.88 17.69 5.67
N ARG A 73 -2.52 17.01 4.70
CA ARG A 73 -3.97 17.12 4.46
C ARG A 73 -4.80 16.48 5.58
N LEU A 74 -4.26 15.46 6.23
CA LEU A 74 -4.97 14.65 7.21
C LEU A 74 -4.63 15.01 8.67
N ASP A 75 -3.76 15.99 8.89
CA ASP A 75 -3.34 16.44 10.23
C ASP A 75 -4.51 16.80 11.15
N SER A 76 -5.62 17.31 10.60
CA SER A 76 -6.84 17.62 11.38
C SER A 76 -7.60 16.38 11.87
N MET A 77 -7.37 15.21 11.25
CA MET A 77 -7.99 13.93 11.62
C MET A 77 -7.12 13.13 12.61
N GLY A 78 -5.90 13.58 12.86
CA GLY A 78 -4.96 12.96 13.80
C GLY A 78 -3.55 12.89 13.24
N LYS A 79 -2.61 12.46 14.08
CA LYS A 79 -1.19 12.37 13.73
C LYS A 79 -0.87 11.04 13.05
N MET A 80 -0.41 11.09 11.80
CA MET A 80 0.17 9.90 11.15
C MET A 80 1.40 9.41 11.92
N GLN A 81 1.37 8.14 12.30
CA GLN A 81 2.52 7.45 12.88
C GLN A 81 3.38 6.86 11.77
N PRO A 82 4.71 7.00 11.86
CA PRO A 82 5.60 6.30 10.96
C PRO A 82 5.59 4.80 11.25
N PHE A 83 5.77 4.00 10.21
CA PHE A 83 6.21 2.62 10.32
C PHE A 83 7.20 2.35 9.18
N ASP A 84 8.13 1.42 9.41
CA ASP A 84 9.16 1.11 8.45
C ASP A 84 9.47 -0.38 8.44
N TYR A 85 9.66 -0.93 7.23
CA TYR A 85 9.95 -2.35 7.00
C TYR A 85 11.09 -2.50 5.99
N THR A 86 12.16 -1.72 6.19
CA THR A 86 13.39 -1.70 5.37
C THR A 86 14.08 -3.06 5.24
N TYR A 87 13.76 -4.05 6.08
CA TYR A 87 14.27 -5.42 5.89
C TYR A 87 13.78 -6.08 4.59
N TYR A 88 12.62 -5.65 4.06
CA TYR A 88 12.02 -6.23 2.85
C TYR A 88 12.43 -5.51 1.56
N TYR A 89 12.94 -4.28 1.62
CA TYR A 89 13.11 -3.41 0.46
C TYR A 89 14.44 -2.64 0.52
N ASP A 90 14.89 -2.12 -0.62
CA ASP A 90 16.10 -1.29 -0.67
C ASP A 90 15.86 0.03 0.07
N GLU A 91 14.67 0.62 -0.09
CA GLU A 91 14.15 1.72 0.74
C GLU A 91 12.64 1.58 0.90
N SER A 92 12.12 2.00 2.06
CA SER A 92 10.68 2.04 2.35
C SER A 92 10.27 3.27 3.14
N PHE A 93 9.00 3.64 3.01
CA PHE A 93 8.39 4.74 3.73
C PHE A 93 6.91 4.46 3.99
N GLY A 94 6.56 4.26 5.27
CA GLY A 94 5.19 3.99 5.71
C GLY A 94 4.62 5.06 6.65
N ARG A 95 3.32 5.33 6.52
CA ARG A 95 2.53 6.18 7.41
C ARG A 95 1.18 5.53 7.67
N VAL A 96 0.80 5.43 8.94
CA VAL A 96 -0.53 4.98 9.36
C VAL A 96 -1.22 6.08 10.18
N LEU A 97 -2.46 6.37 9.86
CA LEU A 97 -3.34 7.21 10.66
C LEU A 97 -4.47 6.33 11.19
N ASN A 98 -4.52 6.11 12.50
CA ASN A 98 -5.71 5.58 13.15
C ASN A 98 -6.52 6.73 13.74
N PHE A 99 -7.83 6.68 13.59
CA PHE A 99 -8.75 7.70 14.06
C PHE A 99 -9.94 7.09 14.80
N ASP A 100 -10.58 7.94 15.60
CA ASP A 100 -11.91 7.73 16.17
C ASP A 100 -12.73 9.00 15.87
N LEU A 101 -13.68 8.89 14.96
CA LEU A 101 -14.48 10.01 14.49
C LEU A 101 -15.95 9.65 14.56
N LEU A 102 -16.73 10.44 15.31
CA LEU A 102 -18.18 10.28 15.45
C LEU A 102 -18.58 8.86 15.90
N GLY A 103 -17.77 8.24 16.78
CA GLY A 103 -18.01 6.89 17.30
C GLY A 103 -17.66 5.76 16.32
N LYS A 104 -16.99 6.08 15.22
CA LYS A 104 -16.42 5.10 14.29
C LYS A 104 -14.91 5.12 14.38
N THR A 105 -14.35 3.95 14.69
CA THR A 105 -12.91 3.72 14.64
C THR A 105 -12.49 3.25 13.25
N GLY A 106 -11.33 3.71 12.81
CA GLY A 106 -10.83 3.41 11.48
C GLY A 106 -9.37 3.79 11.29
N GLY A 107 -8.89 3.64 10.06
CA GLY A 107 -7.56 4.09 9.72
C GLY A 107 -7.27 4.18 8.24
N PHE A 108 -6.17 4.87 7.95
CA PHE A 108 -5.56 5.02 6.63
C PHE A 108 -4.12 4.54 6.69
N LEU A 109 -3.72 3.72 5.74
CA LEU A 109 -2.34 3.28 5.57
C LEU A 109 -1.83 3.77 4.22
N PHE A 110 -0.66 4.39 4.23
CA PHE A 110 0.07 4.80 3.05
C PHE A 110 1.47 4.24 3.13
N TYR A 111 1.92 3.57 2.08
CA TYR A 111 3.25 2.99 2.03
C TYR A 111 3.81 3.04 0.61
N THR A 112 5.11 3.31 0.51
CA THR A 112 5.84 3.16 -0.74
C THR A 112 7.19 2.53 -0.44
N ALA A 113 7.67 1.67 -1.33
CA ALA A 113 8.98 1.07 -1.24
C ALA A 113 9.46 0.67 -2.63
N TYR A 114 10.75 0.39 -2.77
CA TYR A 114 11.26 -0.21 -4.00
C TYR A 114 12.29 -1.31 -3.72
N ARG A 115 12.41 -2.22 -4.67
CA ARG A 115 13.45 -3.24 -4.73
C ARG A 115 13.84 -3.45 -6.17
N GLU A 116 15.11 -3.28 -6.50
CA GLU A 116 15.59 -3.31 -7.89
C GLU A 116 14.76 -2.33 -8.76
N GLU A 117 14.22 -2.77 -9.90
CA GLU A 117 13.35 -1.95 -10.76
C GLU A 117 11.88 -1.88 -10.33
N VAL A 118 11.49 -2.55 -9.23
CA VAL A 118 10.09 -2.68 -8.81
C VAL A 118 9.76 -1.66 -7.71
N LEU A 119 8.81 -0.78 -8.01
CA LEU A 119 8.20 0.15 -7.08
C LEU A 119 6.86 -0.42 -6.58
N VAL A 120 6.69 -0.45 -5.26
CA VAL A 120 5.43 -0.81 -4.59
C VAL A 120 4.81 0.43 -4.00
N PHE A 121 3.51 0.61 -4.24
CA PHE A 121 2.71 1.65 -3.62
C PHE A 121 1.43 1.05 -3.02
N ILE A 122 1.19 1.31 -1.74
CA ILE A 122 -0.01 0.87 -1.02
C ILE A 122 -0.74 2.09 -0.47
N GLN A 123 -2.04 2.13 -0.72
CA GLN A 123 -2.97 3.05 -0.10
C GLN A 123 -4.18 2.25 0.36
N ALA A 124 -4.34 2.03 1.66
CA ALA A 124 -5.38 1.17 2.21
C ALA A 124 -6.27 1.88 3.23
N TYR A 125 -7.55 1.51 3.23
CA TYR A 125 -8.62 2.18 3.97
C TYR A 125 -9.39 1.21 4.84
N SER A 126 -9.60 1.61 6.10
CA SER A 126 -10.49 0.95 7.05
C SER A 126 -11.44 2.00 7.63
N THR A 127 -12.54 2.28 6.93
CA THR A 127 -13.49 3.36 7.22
C THR A 127 -14.90 2.87 7.50
N THR A 128 -15.21 1.62 7.11
CA THR A 128 -16.56 1.04 7.21
C THR A 128 -16.80 0.18 8.45
N GLY A 129 -16.01 0.36 9.51
CA GLY A 129 -16.16 -0.39 10.77
C GLY A 129 -15.31 -1.66 10.87
N LYS A 130 -14.31 -1.82 10.00
CA LYS A 130 -13.25 -2.83 10.10
C LYS A 130 -12.25 -2.55 11.25
N GLY A 131 -12.32 -1.38 11.87
CA GLY A 131 -11.52 -0.99 13.03
C GLY A 131 -10.20 -0.31 12.67
N GLN A 132 -9.36 -0.08 13.66
CA GLN A 132 -8.05 0.53 13.47
C GLN A 132 -7.06 -0.45 12.83
N ILE A 133 -6.11 0.09 12.07
CA ILE A 133 -5.05 -0.68 11.41
C ILE A 133 -3.96 -0.96 12.44
N SER A 134 -3.80 -2.23 12.80
CA SER A 134 -2.76 -2.66 13.74
C SER A 134 -1.38 -2.71 13.07
N GLU A 135 -0.32 -2.69 13.87
CA GLU A 135 1.04 -2.91 13.36
C GLU A 135 1.19 -4.27 12.67
N LEU A 136 0.52 -5.31 13.19
CA LEU A 136 0.49 -6.63 12.56
C LEU A 136 -0.13 -6.56 11.16
N GLU A 137 -1.21 -5.79 10.99
CA GLU A 137 -1.83 -5.60 9.69
C GLU A 137 -0.96 -4.79 8.73
N CYS A 138 -0.28 -3.74 9.23
CA CYS A 138 0.70 -3.00 8.44
C CYS A 138 1.80 -3.95 7.92
N LYS A 139 2.32 -4.83 8.78
CA LYS A 139 3.31 -5.83 8.38
C LYS A 139 2.72 -6.81 7.37
N ASN A 140 1.52 -7.34 7.63
CA ASN A 140 0.87 -8.36 6.81
C ASN A 140 0.72 -7.91 5.34
N ILE A 141 0.15 -6.72 5.09
CA ILE A 141 -0.03 -6.22 3.72
C ILE A 141 1.31 -5.93 3.03
N VAL A 142 2.30 -5.42 3.76
CA VAL A 142 3.64 -5.14 3.22
C VAL A 142 4.40 -6.43 2.90
N GLU A 143 4.33 -7.43 3.78
CA GLU A 143 4.96 -8.74 3.58
C GLU A 143 4.30 -9.53 2.43
N ALA A 144 2.98 -9.46 2.30
CA ALA A 144 2.27 -10.03 1.15
C ALA A 144 2.69 -9.35 -0.17
N ALA A 145 2.85 -8.03 -0.17
CA ALA A 145 3.34 -7.30 -1.34
C ALA A 145 4.81 -7.62 -1.65
N TYR A 146 5.65 -7.79 -0.63
CA TYR A 146 7.05 -8.17 -0.79
C TYR A 146 7.20 -9.57 -1.40
N ASN A 147 6.49 -10.56 -0.87
CA ASN A 147 6.53 -11.94 -1.35
C ASN A 147 5.97 -12.11 -2.78
N ALA A 148 5.28 -11.09 -3.28
CA ALA A 148 4.77 -11.06 -4.63
C ALA A 148 5.80 -10.63 -5.68
N ILE A 149 6.90 -9.98 -5.27
CA ILE A 149 8.02 -9.53 -6.12
C ILE A 149 8.97 -10.68 -6.40
#